data_AF-A0A937CEI4-F1
#
_entry.id   AF-A0A937CEI4-F1
#
_cell.length_a   1.000
_cell.length_b   1.000
_cell.length_c   1.000
_cell.angle_alpha   90.00
_cell.angle_beta   90.00
_cell.angle_gamma   90.00
#
_symmetry.space_group_name_H-M   'P 1'
#
loop_
_entity.id
_entity.type
_entity.pdbx_description
1 polymer ?
#
loop_
_entity_poly.entity_id
_entity_poly.type
_entity_poly.pdbx_seq_one_letter_code
_entity_poly.pdbx_strand_id
1 'polypeptide(L)'
;MEVAYNVQNAVDDKHNLVVQTQATNTNDGKALYKAAVQAKENLQLQNDETIILLADKGYHTGAELQQCQQDNMITHVAYKEQPGVKHITTEFLAESFAYDKATDSYTCPAGATLTSLGTWHNKKGEANETSFRFKTYRTDACKTCALRSQCTKLNKRIIQRSEYQDAVDINNNNIKQNPQYYKRRQAIVEHPFGTIKRHFGFTHTLLKGLQK
;
A
#
# COMPACT_ATOMS: atom_id res chain seq x y z
N MET A 1 2.30 6.94 28.16
CA MET A 1 3.64 6.32 28.16
C MET A 1 3.52 5.08 27.30
N GLU A 2 4.02 5.08 26.08
CA GLU A 2 4.10 3.86 25.26
C GLU A 2 5.54 3.74 24.78
N VAL A 3 6.30 2.93 25.51
CA VAL A 3 7.65 2.54 25.15
C VAL A 3 7.53 1.13 24.58
N ALA A 4 7.16 1.04 23.31
CA ALA A 4 7.21 -0.21 22.56
C ALA A 4 8.07 0.03 21.32
N TYR A 5 9.12 -0.78 21.15
CA TYR A 5 9.81 -0.83 19.87
C TYR A 5 8.84 -1.33 18.82
N ASN A 6 8.90 -0.72 17.64
CA ASN A 6 8.33 -1.32 16.47
C ASN A 6 9.37 -2.25 15.85
N VAL A 7 9.15 -3.56 15.95
CA VAL A 7 10.09 -4.55 15.40
C VAL A 7 9.59 -4.96 14.02
N GLN A 8 10.35 -4.60 13.01
CA GLN A 8 10.16 -5.05 11.64
C GLN A 8 10.85 -6.40 11.50
N ASN A 9 10.17 -7.41 10.96
CA ASN A 9 10.78 -8.71 10.68
C ASN A 9 10.39 -9.17 9.28
N ALA A 10 11.35 -9.76 8.58
CA ALA A 10 11.10 -10.55 7.38
C ALA A 10 11.46 -12.01 7.65
N VAL A 11 10.62 -12.91 7.17
CA VAL A 11 10.74 -14.36 7.38
C VAL A 11 10.64 -15.04 6.02
N ASP A 12 11.52 -16.00 5.74
CA ASP A 12 11.47 -16.75 4.50
C ASP A 12 10.36 -17.83 4.54
N ASP A 13 9.66 -18.00 3.42
CA ASP A 13 8.55 -18.95 3.31
C ASP A 13 9.02 -20.41 3.24
N LYS A 14 10.25 -20.67 2.77
CA LYS A 14 10.73 -22.03 2.49
C LYS A 14 11.17 -22.75 3.78
N HIS A 15 11.84 -22.05 4.68
CA HIS A 15 12.42 -22.61 5.91
C HIS A 15 11.87 -21.98 7.18
N ASN A 16 11.03 -20.93 7.07
CA ASN A 16 10.46 -20.19 8.21
C ASN A 16 11.53 -19.58 9.12
N LEU A 17 12.66 -19.16 8.54
CA LEU A 17 13.76 -18.50 9.21
C LEU A 17 13.60 -16.97 9.12
N VAL A 18 13.96 -16.29 10.21
CA VAL A 18 14.04 -14.83 10.21
C VAL A 18 15.25 -14.43 9.36
N VAL A 19 14.99 -13.75 8.25
CA VAL A 19 16.03 -13.28 7.32
C VAL A 19 16.39 -11.82 7.52
N GLN A 20 15.52 -11.05 8.19
CA GLN A 20 15.77 -9.67 8.53
C GLN A 20 15.02 -9.32 9.81
N THR A 21 15.68 -8.55 10.68
CA THR A 21 15.04 -7.95 11.86
C THR A 21 15.56 -6.54 12.06
N GLN A 22 14.68 -5.60 12.38
CA GLN A 22 15.05 -4.25 12.76
C GLN A 22 14.13 -3.74 13.87
N ALA A 23 14.71 -3.43 15.03
CA ALA A 23 14.03 -2.66 16.06
C ALA A 23 14.13 -1.17 15.74
N THR A 24 12.99 -0.47 15.65
CA THR A 24 12.93 0.97 15.40
C THR A 24 11.98 1.68 16.37
N ASN A 25 12.20 2.98 16.56
CA ASN A 25 11.32 3.90 17.28
C ASN A 25 10.53 4.84 16.32
N THR A 26 10.66 4.62 15.01
CA THR A 26 9.97 5.36 13.95
C THR A 26 8.80 4.56 13.36
N ASN A 27 7.89 5.26 12.68
CA ASN A 27 6.74 4.72 11.98
C ASN A 27 7.13 3.74 10.84
N ASP A 28 6.38 2.64 10.70
CA ASP A 28 6.54 1.56 9.71
C ASP A 28 6.26 1.94 8.25
N GLY A 29 5.66 3.11 8.01
CA GLY A 29 5.23 3.54 6.69
C GLY A 29 6.34 3.66 5.66
N LYS A 30 7.62 3.56 6.07
CA LYS A 30 8.82 3.56 5.22
C LYS A 30 9.75 2.35 5.47
N ALA A 31 9.21 1.28 6.04
CA ALA A 31 10.00 0.12 6.47
C ALA A 31 10.00 -1.03 5.44
N LEU A 32 9.05 -1.05 4.50
CA LEU A 32 8.85 -2.19 3.60
C LEU A 32 10.05 -2.41 2.68
N TYR A 33 10.40 -1.39 1.88
CA TYR A 33 11.44 -1.51 0.87
C TYR A 33 12.79 -1.79 1.53
N LYS A 34 13.11 -1.06 2.60
CA LYS A 34 14.34 -1.27 3.37
C LYS A 34 14.46 -2.70 3.90
N ALA A 35 13.40 -3.24 4.50
CA ALA A 35 13.41 -4.61 5.02
C ALA A 35 13.55 -5.65 3.89
N ALA A 36 12.89 -5.41 2.75
CA ALA A 36 12.95 -6.29 1.59
C ALA A 36 14.35 -6.34 0.96
N VAL A 37 15.00 -5.20 0.77
CA VAL A 37 16.38 -5.12 0.24
C VAL A 37 17.34 -5.86 1.18
N GLN A 38 17.27 -5.58 2.48
CA GLN A 38 18.11 -6.27 3.47
C GLN A 38 17.85 -7.78 3.51
N ALA A 39 16.60 -8.21 3.32
CA ALA A 39 16.27 -9.64 3.22
C ALA A 39 16.89 -10.28 1.97
N LYS A 40 16.86 -9.59 0.81
CA LYS A 40 17.56 -10.07 -0.41
C LYS A 40 19.06 -10.20 -0.18
N GLU A 41 19.69 -9.19 0.43
CA GLU A 41 21.12 -9.19 0.75
C GLU A 41 21.50 -10.35 1.68
N ASN A 42 20.74 -10.55 2.76
CA ASN A 42 20.99 -11.63 3.73
C ASN A 42 20.77 -13.02 3.12
N LEU A 43 19.85 -13.15 2.16
CA LEU A 43 19.62 -14.37 1.38
C LEU A 43 20.61 -14.53 0.22
N GLN A 44 21.49 -13.57 -0.02
CA GLN A 44 22.46 -13.54 -1.13
C GLN A 44 21.80 -13.68 -2.50
N LEU A 45 20.58 -13.14 -2.63
CA LEU A 45 19.84 -13.17 -3.89
C LEU A 45 20.46 -12.19 -4.89
N GLN A 46 20.52 -12.61 -6.15
CA GLN A 46 20.98 -11.77 -7.24
C GLN A 46 19.96 -10.67 -7.57
N ASN A 47 20.41 -9.61 -8.23
CA ASN A 47 19.55 -8.45 -8.52
C ASN A 47 18.39 -8.77 -9.47
N ASP A 48 18.57 -9.75 -10.36
CA ASP A 48 17.57 -10.25 -11.31
C ASP A 48 16.60 -11.27 -10.69
N GLU A 49 16.91 -11.80 -9.50
CA GLU A 49 16.00 -12.70 -8.81
C GLU A 49 14.76 -11.96 -8.28
N THR A 50 13.62 -12.45 -8.73
CA THR A 50 12.30 -11.94 -8.33
C THR A 50 11.86 -12.58 -7.03
N ILE A 51 11.46 -11.76 -6.06
CA ILE A 51 10.86 -12.22 -4.81
C ILE A 51 9.41 -11.76 -4.67
N ILE A 52 8.61 -12.58 -3.98
CA ILE A 52 7.23 -12.25 -3.61
C ILE A 52 7.25 -11.67 -2.19
N LEU A 53 6.78 -10.44 -2.04
CA LEU A 53 6.69 -9.75 -0.75
C LEU A 53 5.27 -9.83 -0.20
N LEU A 54 5.11 -10.49 0.95
CA LEU A 54 3.85 -10.52 1.69
C LEU A 54 3.95 -9.61 2.92
N ALA A 55 3.12 -8.58 3.01
CA ALA A 55 3.18 -7.64 4.14
C ALA A 55 1.80 -7.21 4.65
N ASP A 56 1.79 -6.75 5.91
CA ASP A 56 0.60 -6.22 6.58
C ASP A 56 0.15 -4.87 6.03
N LYS A 57 -1.09 -4.49 6.37
CA LYS A 57 -1.69 -3.20 5.99
C LYS A 57 -0.91 -1.96 6.45
N GLY A 58 -0.05 -2.10 7.45
CA GLY A 58 0.83 -1.02 7.94
C GLY A 58 1.92 -0.63 6.93
N TYR A 59 2.27 -1.54 6.03
CA TYR A 59 3.31 -1.34 5.01
C TYR A 59 2.76 -0.80 3.68
N HIS A 60 1.46 -0.50 3.62
CA HIS A 60 0.79 -0.08 2.38
C HIS A 60 1.03 1.40 2.06
N THR A 61 2.28 1.72 1.69
CA THR A 61 2.70 3.05 1.25
C THR A 61 3.04 3.02 -0.24
N GLY A 62 2.40 3.89 -1.05
CA GLY A 62 2.58 3.88 -2.50
C GLY A 62 4.03 4.03 -2.98
N ALA A 63 4.81 4.90 -2.32
CA ALA A 63 6.23 5.09 -2.65
C ALA A 63 7.05 3.81 -2.43
N GLU A 64 6.85 3.13 -1.31
CA GLU A 64 7.54 1.87 -0.97
C GLU A 64 7.14 0.74 -1.94
N LEU A 65 5.86 0.66 -2.29
CA LEU A 65 5.37 -0.31 -3.29
C LEU A 65 6.05 -0.08 -4.64
N GLN A 66 6.16 1.18 -5.07
CA GLN A 66 6.82 1.52 -6.34
C GLN A 66 8.29 1.14 -6.31
N GLN A 67 9.02 1.45 -5.23
CA GLN A 67 10.43 1.08 -5.09
C GLN A 67 10.62 -0.44 -5.12
N CYS A 68 9.79 -1.18 -4.40
CA CYS A 68 9.82 -2.64 -4.43
C CYS A 68 9.62 -3.19 -5.85
N GLN A 69 8.62 -2.66 -6.57
CA GLN A 69 8.30 -3.10 -7.93
C GLN A 69 9.40 -2.74 -8.95
N GLN A 70 10.08 -1.61 -8.78
CA GLN A 70 11.22 -1.20 -9.62
C GLN A 70 12.42 -2.14 -9.44
N ASP A 71 12.57 -2.73 -8.25
CA ASP A 71 13.65 -3.65 -7.89
C ASP A 71 13.25 -5.15 -8.05
N ASN A 72 12.35 -5.43 -9.00
CA ASN A 72 11.87 -6.78 -9.33
C ASN A 72 11.23 -7.53 -8.16
N MET A 73 10.53 -6.84 -7.26
CA MET A 73 9.80 -7.47 -6.16
C MET A 73 8.28 -7.41 -6.41
N ILE A 74 7.63 -8.56 -6.39
CA ILE A 74 6.18 -8.67 -6.57
C ILE A 74 5.51 -8.41 -5.22
N THR A 75 4.84 -7.26 -5.11
CA THR A 75 4.20 -6.84 -3.86
C THR A 75 2.79 -7.42 -3.70
N HIS A 76 2.55 -8.01 -2.53
CA HIS A 76 1.24 -8.42 -2.01
C HIS A 76 1.09 -7.86 -0.58
N VAL A 77 0.87 -6.54 -0.52
CA VAL A 77 0.65 -5.81 0.72
C VAL A 77 -0.84 -5.60 0.90
N ALA A 78 -1.38 -6.03 2.03
CA ALA A 78 -2.80 -5.81 2.33
C ALA A 78 -3.11 -4.30 2.35
N TYR A 79 -4.30 -3.91 1.88
CA TYR A 79 -4.75 -2.52 1.94
C TYR A 79 -5.98 -2.39 2.83
N LYS A 80 -6.21 -1.19 3.37
CA LYS A 80 -7.47 -0.89 4.05
C LYS A 80 -8.54 -0.73 2.99
N GLU A 81 -9.57 -1.58 3.03
CA GLU A 81 -10.80 -1.31 2.28
C GLU A 81 -11.34 0.05 2.72
N GLN A 82 -11.52 0.95 1.76
CA GLN A 82 -12.12 2.25 2.05
C GLN A 82 -13.60 1.98 2.37
N PRO A 83 -14.11 2.44 3.52
CA PRO A 83 -15.52 2.27 3.83
C PRO A 83 -16.35 2.89 2.70
N GLY A 84 -17.34 2.15 2.23
CA GLY A 84 -18.26 2.61 1.20
C GLY A 84 -18.81 3.99 1.57
N VAL A 85 -18.72 4.93 0.64
CA VAL A 85 -19.21 6.29 0.88
C VAL A 85 -20.74 6.22 0.83
N LYS A 86 -21.42 6.34 1.98
CA LYS A 86 -22.89 6.13 2.13
C LYS A 86 -23.79 6.82 1.10
N HIS A 87 -23.31 7.87 0.44
CA HIS A 87 -24.06 8.67 -0.53
C HIS A 87 -23.62 8.46 -1.99
N ILE A 88 -22.71 7.53 -2.24
CA ILE A 88 -22.22 7.18 -3.57
C ILE A 88 -22.60 5.71 -3.80
N THR A 89 -23.32 5.42 -4.88
CA THR A 89 -23.63 4.02 -5.21
C THR A 89 -22.36 3.29 -5.64
N THR A 90 -22.31 1.97 -5.40
CA THR A 90 -21.11 1.14 -5.63
C THR A 90 -20.55 1.29 -7.04
N GLU A 91 -21.42 1.45 -8.04
CA GLU A 91 -21.07 1.64 -9.44
C GLU A 91 -20.25 2.93 -9.69
N PHE A 92 -20.34 3.93 -8.82
CA PHE A 92 -19.63 5.21 -8.93
C PHE A 92 -18.55 5.38 -7.87
N LEU A 93 -18.06 4.30 -7.26
CA LEU A 93 -16.84 4.36 -6.45
C LEU A 93 -15.64 4.70 -7.33
N ALA A 94 -14.57 5.24 -6.73
CA ALA A 94 -13.39 5.65 -7.49
C ALA A 94 -12.75 4.49 -8.26
N GLU A 95 -12.87 3.27 -7.74
CA GLU A 95 -12.39 2.02 -8.35
C GLU A 95 -13.11 1.67 -9.65
N SER A 96 -14.33 2.19 -9.85
CA SER A 96 -15.13 1.98 -11.06
C SER A 96 -14.75 2.94 -12.20
N PHE A 97 -13.82 3.88 -11.97
CA PHE A 97 -13.34 4.80 -12.98
C PHE A 97 -12.10 4.20 -13.64
N ALA A 98 -12.20 3.86 -14.93
CA ALA A 98 -11.10 3.28 -15.69
C ALA A 98 -10.09 4.35 -16.05
N TYR A 99 -8.82 4.15 -15.71
CA TYR A 99 -7.73 5.04 -16.09
C TYR A 99 -7.11 4.60 -17.42
N ASP A 100 -6.99 5.53 -18.36
CA ASP A 100 -6.23 5.35 -19.60
C ASP A 100 -4.91 6.13 -19.52
N LYS A 101 -3.81 5.38 -19.55
CA LYS A 101 -2.44 5.92 -19.45
C LYS A 101 -2.01 6.61 -20.74
N ALA A 102 -2.52 6.22 -21.91
CA ALA A 102 -2.13 6.81 -23.19
C ALA A 102 -2.68 8.23 -23.33
N THR A 103 -3.90 8.47 -22.85
CA THR A 103 -4.56 9.78 -22.92
C THR A 103 -4.48 10.60 -21.64
N ASP A 104 -3.85 10.07 -20.57
CA ASP A 104 -3.87 10.62 -19.21
C ASP A 104 -5.28 11.06 -18.79
N SER A 105 -6.23 10.13 -18.85
CA SER A 105 -7.65 10.41 -18.60
C SER A 105 -8.34 9.29 -17.84
N TYR A 106 -9.48 9.62 -17.22
CA TYR A 106 -10.36 8.63 -16.61
C TYR A 106 -11.68 8.57 -17.36
N THR A 107 -12.23 7.37 -17.53
CA THR A 107 -13.59 7.17 -18.03
C THR A 107 -14.50 6.82 -16.86
N CYS A 108 -15.58 7.58 -16.67
CA CYS A 108 -16.55 7.28 -15.64
C CYS A 108 -17.55 6.20 -16.09
N PRO A 109 -18.25 5.53 -15.16
CA PRO A 109 -19.29 4.54 -15.47
C PRO A 109 -20.42 5.06 -16.35
N ALA A 110 -20.67 6.38 -16.35
CA ALA A 110 -21.66 7.03 -17.22
C ALA A 110 -21.10 7.36 -18.63
N GLY A 111 -19.88 6.92 -18.96
CA GLY A 111 -19.24 7.07 -20.27
C GLY A 111 -18.52 8.40 -20.51
N ALA A 112 -18.53 9.33 -19.55
CA ALA A 112 -17.85 10.63 -19.70
C ALA A 112 -16.36 10.56 -19.32
N THR A 113 -15.52 11.24 -20.11
CA THR A 113 -14.08 11.37 -19.85
C THR A 113 -13.79 12.52 -18.87
N LEU A 114 -12.92 12.24 -17.90
CA LEU A 114 -12.36 13.18 -16.94
C LEU A 114 -10.91 13.44 -17.31
N THR A 115 -10.55 14.71 -17.44
CA THR A 115 -9.18 15.14 -17.78
C THR A 115 -8.57 15.93 -16.62
N SER A 116 -7.24 15.99 -16.63
CA SER A 116 -6.47 16.81 -15.69
C SER A 116 -6.00 18.10 -16.38
N LEU A 117 -5.81 19.16 -15.60
CA LEU A 117 -5.10 20.37 -16.05
C LEU A 117 -3.57 20.16 -16.10
N GLY A 118 -3.10 18.96 -15.75
CA GLY A 118 -1.67 18.62 -15.70
C GLY A 118 -0.96 19.07 -14.43
N THR A 119 -1.59 19.93 -13.61
CA THR A 119 -1.01 20.46 -12.38
C THR A 119 -0.88 19.37 -11.30
N TRP A 120 0.32 19.25 -10.74
CA TRP A 120 0.58 18.44 -9.56
C TRP A 120 0.35 19.23 -8.28
N HIS A 121 -0.31 18.61 -7.32
CA HIS A 121 -0.53 19.15 -5.98
C HIS A 121 0.20 18.30 -4.95
N ASN A 122 0.72 18.93 -3.90
CA ASN A 122 1.38 18.25 -2.80
C ASN A 122 0.35 17.84 -1.74
N LYS A 123 0.31 16.55 -1.41
CA LYS A 123 -0.32 16.08 -0.18
C LYS A 123 0.69 16.22 0.95
N LYS A 124 0.32 16.98 1.99
CA LYS A 124 1.17 17.15 3.17
C LYS A 124 0.97 16.01 4.17
N GLY A 125 2.06 15.56 4.76
CA GLY A 125 2.11 14.62 5.88
C GLY A 125 1.94 15.32 7.24
N GLU A 126 2.10 14.54 8.31
CA GLU A 126 1.89 15.00 9.69
C GLU A 126 2.90 16.05 10.16
N ALA A 127 4.15 16.00 9.67
CA ALA A 127 5.18 17.01 9.94
C ALA A 127 5.25 18.10 8.86
N ASN A 128 4.14 18.32 8.13
CA ASN A 128 3.99 19.34 7.08
C ASN A 128 4.94 19.14 5.87
N GLU A 129 5.60 17.99 5.78
CA GLU A 129 6.40 17.55 4.64
C GLU A 129 5.51 17.06 3.49
N THR A 130 6.00 17.13 2.25
CA THR A 130 5.28 16.55 1.11
C THR A 130 5.34 15.02 1.23
N SER A 131 4.19 14.39 1.48
CA SER A 131 4.06 12.93 1.56
C SER A 131 4.05 12.31 0.15
N PHE A 132 3.23 12.85 -0.75
CA PHE A 132 3.18 12.46 -2.16
C PHE A 132 2.51 13.56 -2.99
N ARG A 133 2.70 13.50 -4.30
CA ARG A 133 2.03 14.38 -5.26
C ARG A 133 0.82 13.69 -5.88
N PHE A 134 -0.22 14.47 -6.18
CA PHE A 134 -1.40 13.98 -6.87
C PHE A 134 -1.88 14.94 -7.96
N LYS A 135 -2.47 14.38 -9.02
CA LYS A 135 -3.22 15.10 -10.05
C LYS A 135 -4.71 14.98 -9.78
N THR A 136 -5.46 15.99 -10.22
CA THR A 136 -6.92 16.01 -10.08
C THR A 136 -7.59 15.92 -11.45
N TYR A 137 -8.52 14.97 -11.58
CA TYR A 137 -9.27 14.70 -12.79
C TYR A 137 -10.74 15.06 -12.57
N ARG A 138 -11.32 15.78 -13.52
CA ARG A 138 -12.70 16.27 -13.44
C ARG A 138 -13.30 16.40 -14.83
N THR A 139 -14.62 16.51 -14.90
CA THR A 139 -15.35 16.73 -16.15
C THR A 139 -16.48 17.74 -15.97
N ASP A 140 -16.77 18.51 -17.02
CA ASP A 140 -17.94 19.40 -17.08
C ASP A 140 -19.23 18.67 -17.48
N ALA A 141 -19.13 17.43 -17.99
CA ALA A 141 -20.28 16.58 -18.31
C ALA A 141 -21.17 16.30 -17.08
N CYS A 142 -20.65 16.45 -15.86
CA CYS A 142 -21.43 16.31 -14.64
C CYS A 142 -22.57 17.32 -14.52
N LYS A 143 -22.52 18.46 -15.23
CA LYS A 143 -23.57 19.50 -15.15
C LYS A 143 -24.91 19.04 -15.72
N THR A 144 -24.88 18.17 -16.73
CA THR A 144 -26.07 17.65 -17.44
C THR A 144 -26.29 16.16 -17.21
N CYS A 145 -25.50 15.53 -16.34
CA CYS A 145 -25.54 14.09 -16.10
C CYS A 145 -26.74 13.69 -15.22
N ALA A 146 -27.63 12.83 -15.75
CA ALA A 146 -28.77 12.28 -15.03
C ALA A 146 -28.37 11.41 -13.82
N LEU A 147 -27.20 10.76 -13.89
CA LEU A 147 -26.68 9.87 -12.84
C LEU A 147 -25.87 10.63 -11.77
N ARG A 148 -25.80 11.97 -11.84
CA ARG A 148 -25.00 12.79 -10.90
C ARG A 148 -25.39 12.56 -9.46
N SER A 149 -26.68 12.46 -9.15
CA SER A 149 -27.22 12.28 -7.79
C SER A 149 -26.70 11.01 -7.11
N GLN A 150 -26.35 9.97 -7.89
CA GLN A 150 -25.79 8.71 -7.40
C GLN A 150 -24.26 8.74 -7.29
N CYS A 151 -23.61 9.65 -8.02
CA CYS A 151 -22.15 9.73 -8.17
C CYS A 151 -21.50 10.77 -7.26
N THR A 152 -22.07 11.97 -7.11
CA THR A 152 -21.46 13.04 -6.30
C THR A 152 -22.50 14.07 -5.86
N LYS A 153 -22.32 14.62 -4.66
CA LYS A 153 -23.10 15.78 -4.18
C LYS A 153 -22.62 17.11 -4.77
N LEU A 154 -21.38 17.15 -5.26
CA LEU A 154 -20.77 18.36 -5.80
C LEU A 154 -21.18 18.59 -7.25
N ASN A 155 -20.90 19.79 -7.74
CA ASN A 155 -21.15 20.14 -9.14
C ASN A 155 -20.34 19.33 -10.15
N LYS A 156 -19.21 18.75 -9.72
CA LYS A 156 -18.34 17.90 -10.52
C LYS A 156 -17.86 16.73 -9.69
N ARG A 157 -17.70 15.56 -10.32
CA ARG A 157 -16.94 14.46 -9.73
C ARG A 157 -15.46 14.76 -9.86
N ILE A 158 -14.72 14.52 -8.78
CA ILE A 158 -13.29 14.76 -8.68
C ILE A 158 -12.62 13.43 -8.34
N ILE A 159 -11.66 13.01 -9.16
CA ILE A 159 -10.80 11.86 -8.91
C ILE A 159 -9.39 12.37 -8.69
N GLN A 160 -8.74 11.94 -7.60
CA GLN A 160 -7.35 12.24 -7.33
C GLN A 160 -6.51 11.02 -7.65
N ARG A 161 -5.50 11.18 -8.52
CA ARG A 161 -4.52 10.14 -8.83
C ARG A 161 -3.18 10.51 -8.21
N SER A 162 -2.67 9.67 -7.33
CA SER A 162 -1.31 9.81 -6.78
C SER A 162 -0.26 9.51 -7.86
N GLU A 163 0.94 10.08 -7.72
CA GLU A 163 2.10 9.69 -8.54
C GLU A 163 2.48 8.21 -8.38
N TYR A 164 2.10 7.59 -7.25
CA TYR A 164 2.31 6.18 -6.97
C TYR A 164 1.08 5.29 -7.25
N GLN A 165 0.04 5.84 -7.90
CA GLN A 165 -1.22 5.10 -8.09
C GLN A 165 -1.02 3.83 -8.94
N ASP A 166 -0.16 3.86 -9.96
CA ASP A 166 0.17 2.68 -10.76
C ASP A 166 0.66 1.52 -9.86
N ALA A 167 1.55 1.81 -8.91
CA ALA A 167 2.10 0.80 -8.01
C ALA A 167 1.07 0.23 -7.04
N VAL A 168 0.17 1.09 -6.56
CA VAL A 168 -0.98 0.69 -5.73
C VAL A 168 -1.95 -0.18 -6.53
N ASP A 169 -2.27 0.19 -7.76
CA ASP A 169 -3.17 -0.55 -8.64
C ASP A 169 -2.62 -1.95 -8.94
N ILE A 170 -1.31 -2.06 -9.21
CA ILE A 170 -0.59 -3.35 -9.39
C ILE A 170 -0.70 -4.21 -8.12
N ASN A 171 -0.36 -3.66 -6.95
CA ASN A 171 -0.44 -4.40 -5.68
C ASN A 171 -1.87 -4.88 -5.37
N ASN A 172 -2.87 -4.04 -5.62
CA ASN A 172 -4.27 -4.39 -5.41
C ASN A 172 -4.72 -5.52 -6.34
N ASN A 173 -4.31 -5.48 -7.60
CA ASN A 173 -4.57 -6.56 -8.56
C ASN A 173 -3.88 -7.87 -8.14
N ASN A 174 -2.62 -7.80 -7.69
CA ASN A 174 -1.88 -8.94 -7.17
C ASN A 174 -2.60 -9.62 -6.00
N ILE A 175 -3.13 -8.84 -5.05
CA ILE A 175 -3.93 -9.33 -3.91
C ILE A 175 -5.24 -9.96 -4.40
N LYS A 176 -5.98 -9.30 -5.29
CA LYS A 176 -7.26 -9.79 -5.82
C LYS A 176 -7.09 -11.11 -6.59
N GLN A 177 -6.01 -11.24 -7.35
CA GLN A 177 -5.71 -12.45 -8.12
C GLN A 177 -5.16 -13.60 -7.25
N ASN A 178 -4.59 -13.29 -6.07
CA ASN A 178 -3.94 -14.27 -5.20
C ASN A 178 -4.42 -14.18 -3.74
N PRO A 179 -5.73 -14.37 -3.48
CA PRO A 179 -6.29 -14.26 -2.13
C PRO A 179 -5.66 -15.26 -1.13
N GLN A 180 -5.11 -16.37 -1.61
CA GLN A 180 -4.45 -17.39 -0.79
C GLN A 180 -3.19 -16.90 -0.10
N TYR A 181 -2.46 -15.93 -0.66
CA TYR A 181 -1.22 -15.44 -0.07
C TYR A 181 -1.43 -14.72 1.26
N TYR A 182 -2.60 -14.10 1.44
CA TYR A 182 -2.91 -13.43 2.70
C TYR A 182 -2.94 -14.40 3.88
N LYS A 183 -3.46 -15.62 3.69
CA LYS A 183 -3.46 -16.67 4.73
C LYS A 183 -2.05 -17.19 5.00
N ARG A 184 -1.24 -17.38 3.96
CA ARG A 184 0.14 -17.87 4.09
C ARG A 184 1.02 -16.89 4.87
N ARG A 185 0.87 -15.59 4.61
CA ARG A 185 1.61 -14.53 5.32
C ARG A 185 1.55 -14.68 6.84
N GLN A 186 0.35 -14.91 7.39
CA GLN A 186 0.17 -15.08 8.84
C GLN A 186 0.91 -16.32 9.34
N ALA A 187 0.82 -17.44 8.63
CA ALA A 187 1.49 -18.68 9.03
C ALA A 187 3.02 -18.57 9.01
N ILE A 188 3.58 -17.92 7.99
CA ILE A 188 5.04 -17.75 7.83
C ILE A 188 5.61 -16.94 9.00
N VAL A 189 5.05 -15.76 9.29
CA VAL A 189 5.60 -14.89 10.33
C VAL A 189 5.32 -15.41 11.74
N GLU A 190 4.18 -16.06 11.98
CA GLU A 190 3.84 -16.58 13.31
C GLU A 190 4.67 -17.81 13.70
N HIS A 191 5.24 -18.57 12.76
CA HIS A 191 6.05 -19.74 13.09
C HIS A 191 7.27 -19.43 13.99
N PRO A 192 8.18 -18.50 13.62
CA PRO A 192 9.27 -18.10 14.51
C PRO A 192 8.78 -17.44 15.79
N PHE A 193 7.74 -16.59 15.73
CA PHE A 193 7.17 -15.97 16.94
C PHE A 193 6.57 -17.00 17.90
N GLY A 194 5.89 -18.01 17.39
CA GLY A 194 5.34 -19.12 18.16
C GLY A 194 6.43 -19.90 18.87
N THR A 195 7.52 -20.20 18.16
CA THR A 195 8.72 -20.86 18.73
C THR A 195 9.32 -20.03 19.86
N ILE A 196 9.57 -18.74 19.61
CA ILE A 196 10.13 -17.82 20.61
C ILE A 196 9.23 -17.72 21.85
N LYS A 197 7.92 -17.58 21.67
CA LYS A 197 6.98 -17.42 22.79
C LYS A 197 6.75 -18.72 23.56
N ARG A 198 6.57 -19.84 22.86
CA ARG A 198 6.12 -21.12 23.47
C ARG A 198 7.27 -22.03 23.87
N HIS A 199 8.34 -22.07 23.07
CA HIS A 199 9.48 -22.96 23.34
C HIS A 199 10.56 -22.25 24.16
N PHE A 200 10.90 -21.00 23.81
CA PHE A 200 11.92 -20.25 24.53
C PHE A 200 11.39 -19.45 25.72
N GLY A 201 10.06 -19.39 25.91
CA GLY A 201 9.44 -18.70 27.05
C GLY A 201 9.50 -17.17 26.99
N PHE A 202 9.90 -16.58 25.86
CA PHE A 202 9.94 -15.12 25.69
C PHE A 202 8.55 -14.58 25.39
N THR A 203 7.82 -14.23 26.46
CA THR A 203 6.45 -13.69 26.39
C THR A 203 6.38 -12.16 26.47
N HIS A 204 7.50 -11.50 26.78
CA HIS A 204 7.58 -10.05 26.99
C HIS A 204 8.86 -9.47 26.38
N THR A 205 8.80 -8.20 25.96
CA THR A 205 9.97 -7.42 25.53
C THR A 205 10.42 -6.48 26.64
N LEU A 206 11.73 -6.24 26.77
CA LEU A 206 12.27 -5.26 27.71
C LEU A 206 12.02 -3.84 27.18
N LEU A 207 11.47 -2.97 28.02
CA LEU A 207 11.06 -1.59 27.68
C LEU A 207 12.21 -0.58 27.56
N LYS A 208 13.48 -1.01 27.47
CA LYS A 208 14.63 -0.08 27.38
C LYS A 208 14.87 0.35 25.93
N GLY A 209 14.54 1.62 25.64
CA GLY A 209 14.56 2.26 24.32
C GLY A 209 15.94 2.77 23.83
N LEU A 210 16.07 2.98 22.51
CA LEU A 210 17.12 3.83 21.93
C LEU A 210 16.92 5.29 22.37
N GLN A 211 18.00 6.03 22.62
CA GLN A 211 17.91 7.48 22.89
C GLN A 211 17.29 8.20 21.68
N LYS A 212 16.43 9.18 21.95
CA LYS A 212 15.85 10.06 20.94
C LYS A 212 16.84 11.14 20.52
#